data_AF-A0A973DFJ5-F1
#
_entry.id   AF-A0A973DFJ5-F1
#
_cell.length_a   1.000
_cell.length_b   1.000
_cell.length_c   1.000
_cell.angle_alpha   90.00
_cell.angle_beta   90.00
_cell.angle_gamma   90.00
#
_symmetry.space_group_name_H-M   'P 1'
#
loop_
_entity.id
_entity.type
_entity.pdbx_description
1 polymer ?
#
loop_
_entity_poly.entity_id
_entity_poly.type
_entity_poly.pdbx_seq_one_letter_code
_entity_poly.pdbx_strand_id
1 'polypeptide(L)' 'MANYKASVVFAETDITTQINFSTIPVYADNAAAITGGLSAGNLYRTSSGDAKIVI' A
#
# COMPACT_ATOMS: atom_id res chain seq x y z
N MET A 1 -11.18 44.43 19.22
CA MET A 1 -11.43 43.09 18.63
C MET A 1 -10.11 42.48 18.21
N ALA A 2 -9.74 41.32 18.77
CA ALA A 2 -8.54 40.59 18.36
C ALA A 2 -8.86 39.73 17.13
N ASN A 3 -8.10 39.90 16.04
CA ASN A 3 -8.21 39.08 14.85
C ASN A 3 -7.53 37.74 15.10
N TYR A 4 -8.30 36.71 15.46
CA TYR A 4 -7.83 35.34 15.50
C TYR A 4 -7.66 34.85 14.06
N LYS A 5 -6.44 34.96 13.52
CA LYS A 5 -6.12 34.33 12.24
C LYS A 5 -6.16 32.82 12.46
N ALA A 6 -7.21 32.16 11.97
CA ALA A 6 -7.26 30.71 11.91
C ALA A 6 -6.12 30.23 11.01
N SER A 7 -5.09 29.62 11.60
CA SER A 7 -4.08 28.89 10.84
C SER A 7 -4.72 27.59 10.36
N VAL A 8 -5.07 27.53 9.09
CA VAL A 8 -5.52 26.27 8.47
C VAL A 8 -4.27 25.45 8.20
N VAL A 9 -4.04 24.43 9.02
CA VAL A 9 -3.00 23.43 8.79
C VAL A 9 -3.61 22.34 7.91
N PHE A 10 -3.25 22.33 6.63
CA PHE A 10 -3.50 21.16 5.79
C PHE A 10 -2.39 20.16 6.10
N ALA A 11 -2.70 19.07 6.79
CA ALA A 11 -1.72 18.00 6.97
C ALA A 11 -1.36 17.45 5.59
N GLU A 12 -0.10 17.59 5.19
CA GLU A 12 0.46 16.83 4.08
C GLU A 12 0.29 15.35 4.42
N THR A 13 -0.50 14.63 3.63
CA THR A 13 -0.58 13.19 3.79
C THR A 13 0.68 12.59 3.19
N ASP A 14 1.63 12.23 4.03
CA ASP A 14 2.80 11.48 3.62
C ASP A 14 2.38 10.05 3.24
N ILE A 15 2.26 9.81 1.94
CA ILE A 15 1.82 8.53 1.39
C ILE A 15 2.78 7.39 1.73
N THR A 16 4.04 7.69 2.08
CA THR A 16 5.03 6.68 2.49
C THR A 16 4.72 6.07 3.85
N THR A 17 3.98 6.79 4.69
CA THR A 17 3.50 6.27 5.99
C THR A 17 2.16 5.54 5.89
N GLN A 18 1.40 5.75 4.80
CA GLN A 18 0.11 5.08 4.59
C GLN A 18 0.23 3.75 3.85
N ILE A 19 1.21 3.60 2.94
CA ILE A 19 1.36 2.34 2.20
C ILE A 19 2.08 1.32 3.07
N ASN A 20 1.32 0.38 3.65
CA ASN A 20 1.88 -0.72 4.42
C ASN A 20 2.08 -1.99 3.57
N PHE A 21 3.33 -2.26 3.19
CA PHE A 21 3.70 -3.48 2.48
C PHE A 21 3.79 -4.73 3.39
N SER A 22 3.79 -4.57 4.72
CA SER A 22 3.94 -5.70 5.65
C SER A 22 2.73 -6.63 5.66
N THR A 23 1.54 -6.12 5.35
CA THR A 23 0.29 -6.88 5.31
C THR A 23 0.04 -7.54 3.95
N ILE A 24 0.88 -7.26 2.96
CA ILE A 24 0.75 -7.85 1.62
C ILE A 24 1.30 -9.30 1.64
N PRO A 25 0.52 -10.29 1.18
CA PRO A 25 0.94 -11.68 1.13
C PRO A 25 2.21 -11.88 0.31
N VAL A 26 3.00 -12.89 0.66
CA VAL A 26 4.22 -13.25 -0.07
C VAL A 26 3.95 -14.51 -0.89
N TYR A 27 4.18 -14.44 -2.20
CA TYR A 27 4.12 -15.57 -3.13
C TYR A 27 5.34 -15.59 -4.05
N ALA A 28 5.75 -16.78 -4.50
CA ALA A 28 6.92 -16.94 -5.38
C ALA A 28 6.68 -16.36 -6.79
N ASP A 29 5.44 -16.50 -7.29
CA ASP A 29 5.03 -16.08 -8.63
C ASP A 29 3.51 -15.85 -8.71
N ASN A 30 3.05 -15.49 -9.91
CA ASN A 30 1.65 -15.21 -10.19
C ASN A 30 0.73 -16.41 -9.99
N ALA A 31 1.18 -17.62 -10.38
CA ALA A 31 0.37 -18.83 -10.27
C ALA A 31 0.17 -19.25 -8.82
N ALA A 32 1.20 -19.08 -7.98
CA ALA A 32 1.12 -19.26 -6.55
C ALA A 32 0.18 -18.24 -5.89
N ALA A 33 0.17 -16.99 -6.35
CA ALA A 33 -0.76 -15.97 -5.85
C ALA A 33 -2.23 -16.29 -6.18
N ILE A 34 -2.52 -16.72 -7.42
CA ILE A 34 -3.86 -17.16 -7.84
C ILE A 34 -4.31 -18.37 -7.03
N THR A 35 -3.44 -19.37 -6.88
CA THR A 35 -3.73 -20.58 -6.08
C THR A 35 -3.93 -20.23 -4.60
N GLY A 36 -3.21 -19.23 -4.10
CA GLY A 36 -3.36 -18.66 -2.77
C GLY A 36 -4.64 -17.84 -2.56
N GLY A 37 -5.45 -17.66 -3.60
CA GLY A 37 -6.76 -17.02 -3.54
C GLY A 37 -6.77 -15.54 -3.92
N LEU A 38 -5.68 -14.99 -4.45
CA LEU A 38 -5.67 -13.60 -4.93
C LEU A 38 -6.29 -13.51 -6.31
N SER A 39 -7.16 -12.52 -6.50
CA SER A 39 -7.70 -12.15 -7.81
C SER A 39 -6.72 -11.29 -8.60
N ALA A 40 -6.88 -11.29 -9.93
CA ALA A 40 -6.15 -10.37 -10.80
C ALA A 40 -6.35 -8.91 -10.37
N GLY A 41 -5.28 -8.13 -10.41
CA GLY A 41 -5.23 -6.76 -9.90
C GLY A 41 -4.81 -6.62 -8.43
N ASN A 42 -4.81 -7.71 -7.65
CA ASN A 42 -4.34 -7.66 -6.26
C ASN A 42 -2.81 -7.67 -6.18
N LEU A 43 -2.26 -7.06 -5.12
CA LEU A 43 -0.83 -7.04 -4.85
C LEU A 43 -0.36 -8.31 -4.12
N TYR A 44 0.81 -8.80 -4.51
CA TYR A 44 1.62 -9.73 -3.73
C TYR A 44 3.08 -9.29 -3.69
N ARG A 45 3.86 -9.90 -2.78
CA ARG A 45 5.30 -9.69 -2.70
C ARG A 45 6.07 -10.96 -3.02
N THR A 46 7.28 -10.83 -3.54
CA THR A 46 8.24 -11.95 -3.60
C THR A 46 9.06 -12.00 -2.31
N SER A 47 9.66 -13.15 -2.00
CA SER A 47 10.59 -13.27 -0.85
C SER A 47 11.83 -12.37 -1.00
N SER A 48 12.15 -11.96 -2.23
CA SER A 48 13.23 -11.03 -2.56
C SER A 48 12.88 -9.57 -2.29
N GLY A 49 11.62 -9.27 -1.95
CA GLY A 49 11.16 -7.92 -1.63
C GLY A 49 10.47 -7.17 -2.79
N ASP A 50 10.28 -7.80 -3.94
CA ASP A 50 9.57 -7.17 -5.06
C ASP A 50 8.07 -7.08 -4.77
N ALA A 51 7.44 -5.96 -5.07
CA ALA A 51 5.98 -5.85 -5.11
C ALA A 51 5.48 -6.09 -6.55
N LYS A 52 4.51 -6.99 -6.71
CA LYS A 52 3.95 -7.39 -8.00
C LYS A 52 2.42 -7.40 -7.95
N ILE A 53 1.80 -7.26 -9.12
CA ILE A 53 0.35 -7.36 -9.30
C ILE A 53 0.04 -8.72 -9.90
N VAL A 54 -1.01 -9.38 -9.39
CA VAL A 54 -1.53 -10.61 -9.98
C VAL A 54 -2.15 -10.28 -11.35
N ILE A 55 -1.73 -11.01 -12.38
CA ILE A 55 -2.25 -10.92 -13.75
C ILE A 55 -3.08 -12.15 -14.13
#